data_AF-A0A539DWX0-F1
#
_entry.id   AF-A0A539DWX0-F1
#
_cell.length_a   1.000
_cell.length_b   1.000
_cell.length_c   1.000
_cell.angle_alpha   90.00
_cell.angle_beta   90.00
_cell.angle_gamma   90.00
#
_symmetry.space_group_name_H-M   'P 1'
#
loop_
_entity.id
_entity.type
_entity.pdbx_description
1 polymer ?
#
loop_
_entity_poly.entity_id
_entity_poly.type
_entity_poly.pdbx_seq_one_letter_code
_entity_poly.pdbx_strand_id
1 'polypeptide(L)'
;MEVNNGVTFVDRLGSFGDAVALIVDDQVISYRQLEARVAAVAEQLGSGRLVAIAMASELDPLVAYLAALRARCPVIAVDADDTSQLKATVSHYDPDVVIARSERGWSLTEVRPGSAHELHPDLALLLSTSGSTSSPKMVRLSAGNLSANAASIADYLAITDDDRAITTLPLNYCYGLSVVHSHLHRGASLVLTGESVLDPSFWRDVEHWGVTSFAGVPHTFELLDRVDFASKRLPSLRTITQAGGRLPPDRVLRFADLAERDGWRLFVMYGQTEATARMAYVPPPDGDRHPDPRRLDADRPGGRHGGRNRRTDLPRPQRDARVRHIH
;
A
#
# COMPACT_ATOMS: atom_id res chain seq x y z
N MET A 1 1.92 23.48 20.05
CA MET A 1 1.57 22.08 19.72
C MET A 1 2.37 21.76 18.49
N GLU A 2 3.53 21.12 18.65
CA GLU A 2 4.36 20.71 17.52
C GLU A 2 3.51 19.81 16.63
N VAL A 3 3.26 20.24 15.39
CA VAL A 3 2.60 19.39 14.41
C VAL A 3 3.58 18.26 14.16
N ASN A 4 3.20 17.03 14.52
CA ASN A 4 3.99 15.85 14.21
C ASN A 4 4.00 15.68 12.69
N ASN A 5 5.01 16.27 12.02
CA ASN A 5 5.18 16.23 10.57
C ASN A 5 5.79 14.90 10.06
N GLY A 6 5.95 13.90 10.94
CA GLY A 6 6.43 12.57 10.58
C GLY A 6 5.34 11.67 9.99
N VAL A 7 5.75 10.67 9.20
CA VAL A 7 4.84 9.62 8.73
C VAL A 7 4.71 8.56 9.83
N THR A 8 3.56 8.55 10.50
CA THR A 8 3.40 7.85 11.80
C THR A 8 3.72 6.35 11.75
N PHE A 9 3.41 5.66 10.64
CA PHE A 9 3.70 4.23 10.53
C PHE A 9 5.18 3.92 10.33
N VAL A 10 5.95 4.84 9.74
CA VAL A 10 7.41 4.69 9.54
C VAL A 10 8.15 4.89 10.86
N ASP A 11 7.70 5.85 11.67
CA ASP A 11 8.30 6.15 12.98
C ASP A 11 8.05 5.01 13.99
N ARG A 12 7.03 4.19 13.75
CA ARG A 12 6.60 3.10 14.64
C ARG A 12 7.01 1.71 14.21
N LEU A 13 7.80 1.55 13.13
CA LEU A 13 8.23 0.24 12.63
C LEU A 13 8.85 -0.64 13.74
N GLY A 14 9.72 -0.07 14.58
CA GLY A 14 10.37 -0.81 15.67
C GLY A 14 9.43 -1.29 16.78
N SER A 15 8.20 -0.75 16.88
CA SER A 15 7.26 -1.10 17.94
C SER A 15 6.66 -2.51 17.82
N PHE A 16 6.77 -3.13 16.64
CA PHE A 16 6.24 -4.48 16.38
C PHE A 16 7.29 -5.59 16.58
N GLY A 17 8.52 -5.24 16.96
CA GLY A 17 9.55 -6.20 17.38
C GLY A 17 9.86 -7.26 16.33
N ASP A 18 9.75 -8.54 16.70
CA ASP A 18 10.13 -9.67 15.86
C ASP A 18 8.98 -10.20 14.98
N ALA A 19 7.82 -9.52 14.96
CA ALA A 19 6.74 -9.82 14.01
C ALA A 19 7.23 -9.66 12.57
N VAL A 20 6.65 -10.44 11.65
CA VAL A 20 7.01 -10.40 10.22
C VAL A 20 6.49 -9.09 9.60
N ALA A 21 7.38 -8.34 8.96
CA ALA A 21 7.02 -7.13 8.23
C ALA A 21 6.90 -7.41 6.73
N LEU A 22 7.94 -8.02 6.14
CA LEU A 22 8.03 -8.24 4.71
C LEU A 22 8.44 -9.68 4.40
N ILE A 23 7.91 -10.20 3.30
CA ILE A 23 8.32 -11.43 2.65
C ILE A 23 8.65 -11.06 1.20
N VAL A 24 9.86 -11.35 0.76
CA VAL A 24 10.36 -11.02 -0.59
C VAL A 24 11.45 -12.01 -0.98
N ASP A 25 11.35 -12.61 -2.16
CA ASP A 25 12.29 -13.64 -2.66
C ASP A 25 12.59 -14.75 -1.62
N ASP A 26 11.54 -15.32 -1.01
CA ASP A 26 11.58 -16.30 0.09
C ASP A 26 12.26 -15.83 1.40
N GLN A 27 12.70 -14.58 1.46
CA GLN A 27 13.26 -13.99 2.67
C GLN A 27 12.16 -13.43 3.55
N VAL A 28 12.16 -13.84 4.82
CA VAL A 28 11.27 -13.31 5.86
C VAL A 28 12.02 -12.25 6.65
N ILE A 29 11.46 -11.04 6.68
CA ILE A 29 12.06 -9.89 7.34
C ILE A 29 11.16 -9.44 8.47
N SER A 30 11.69 -9.44 9.69
CA SER A 30 10.97 -8.92 10.85
C SER A 30 10.92 -7.39 10.87
N TYR A 31 10.00 -6.82 11.63
CA TYR A 31 9.91 -5.39 11.86
C TYR A 31 11.20 -4.80 12.46
N ARG A 32 11.86 -5.52 13.38
CA ARG A 32 13.18 -5.14 13.92
C ARG A 32 14.23 -5.07 12.82
N GLN A 33 14.28 -6.05 11.92
CA GLN A 33 15.24 -6.08 10.83
C GLN A 33 14.93 -5.02 9.76
N LEU A 34 13.65 -4.76 9.49
CA LEU A 34 13.22 -3.68 8.60
C LEU A 34 13.59 -2.32 9.17
N GLU A 35 13.32 -2.09 10.46
CA GLU A 35 13.64 -0.87 11.18
C GLU A 35 15.15 -0.57 11.13
N ALA A 36 16.00 -1.56 11.39
CA ALA A 36 17.45 -1.39 11.33
C ALA A 36 17.94 -0.99 9.93
N ARG A 37 17.39 -1.60 8.87
CA ARG A 37 17.71 -1.24 7.48
C ARG A 37 17.23 0.18 7.14
N VAL A 38 16.00 0.52 7.54
CA VAL A 38 15.42 1.85 7.34
C VAL A 38 16.22 2.92 8.08
N ALA A 39 16.65 2.66 9.32
CA ALA A 39 17.46 3.58 10.10
C ALA A 39 18.83 3.82 9.45
N ALA A 40 19.51 2.76 9.00
CA ALA A 40 20.81 2.88 8.34
C ALA A 40 20.75 3.70 7.05
N VAL A 41 19.73 3.47 6.20
CA VAL A 41 19.56 4.25 4.97
C VAL A 41 19.10 5.68 5.27
N ALA A 42 18.28 5.90 6.30
CA ALA A 42 17.85 7.25 6.69
C ALA A 42 19.03 8.10 7.19
N GLU A 43 19.98 7.50 7.92
CA GLU A 43 21.22 8.16 8.34
C GLU A 43 22.09 8.55 7.13
N GLN A 44 22.22 7.65 6.14
CA GLN A 44 22.95 7.94 4.89
C GLN A 44 22.30 9.05 4.06
N LEU A 45 20.97 9.10 4.01
CA LEU A 45 20.25 10.14 3.28
C LEU A 45 20.47 11.52 3.92
N GLY A 46 20.48 11.60 5.24
CA GLY A 46 20.31 12.88 5.95
C GLY A 46 18.92 13.46 5.72
N SER A 47 18.63 14.63 6.29
CA SER A 47 17.29 15.22 6.27
C SER A 47 17.09 16.32 5.24
N GLY A 48 15.86 16.46 4.74
CA GLY A 48 15.44 17.63 3.94
C GLY A 48 15.96 17.65 2.50
N ARG A 49 16.32 16.48 1.96
CA ARG A 49 16.79 16.31 0.57
C ARG A 49 15.69 15.80 -0.33
N LEU A 50 15.71 16.21 -1.60
CA LEU A 50 14.83 15.66 -2.63
C LEU A 50 15.42 14.34 -3.14
N VAL A 51 14.68 13.24 -2.99
CA VAL A 51 15.15 11.90 -3.33
C VAL A 51 14.31 11.33 -4.47
N ALA A 52 14.93 10.97 -5.59
CA ALA A 52 14.27 10.20 -6.64
C ALA A 52 14.53 8.70 -6.44
N ILE A 53 13.48 7.89 -6.45
CA ILE A 53 13.57 6.44 -6.24
C ILE A 53 12.88 5.72 -7.40
N ALA A 54 13.63 4.86 -8.07
CA ALA A 54 13.08 3.89 -9.01
C ALA A 54 12.46 2.73 -8.21
N MET A 55 11.14 2.65 -8.18
CA MET A 55 10.41 1.72 -7.32
C MET A 55 10.17 0.39 -8.03
N ALA A 56 10.42 -0.70 -7.32
CA ALA A 56 10.09 -2.07 -7.71
C ALA A 56 9.52 -2.83 -6.51
N SER A 57 8.89 -3.98 -6.74
CA SER A 57 8.45 -4.93 -5.69
C SER A 57 9.63 -5.69 -5.07
N GLU A 58 10.70 -4.97 -4.72
CA GLU A 58 11.94 -5.50 -4.14
C GLU A 58 12.21 -4.85 -2.77
N LEU A 59 13.08 -5.47 -1.96
CA LEU A 59 13.38 -4.98 -0.62
C LEU A 59 14.00 -3.59 -0.62
N ASP A 60 15.06 -3.39 -1.40
CA ASP A 60 15.91 -2.19 -1.31
C ASP A 60 15.15 -0.90 -1.68
N PRO A 61 14.35 -0.84 -2.77
CA PRO A 61 13.54 0.33 -3.08
C PRO A 61 12.52 0.66 -1.99
N LEU A 62 11.90 -0.36 -1.39
CA LEU A 62 10.94 -0.13 -0.31
C LEU A 62 11.64 0.37 0.97
N VAL A 63 12.80 -0.19 1.33
CA VAL A 63 13.61 0.30 2.45
C VAL A 63 14.03 1.75 2.21
N ALA A 64 14.51 2.07 1.00
CA ALA A 64 14.88 3.42 0.60
C ALA A 64 13.71 4.41 0.70
N TYR A 65 12.52 4.00 0.24
CA TYR A 65 11.30 4.78 0.35
C TYR A 65 10.95 5.08 1.81
N LEU A 66 10.90 4.07 2.67
CA LEU A 66 10.59 4.22 4.09
C LEU A 66 11.67 5.06 4.81
N ALA A 67 12.93 4.88 4.45
CA ALA A 67 14.06 5.65 4.98
C ALA A 67 13.97 7.13 4.62
N ALA A 68 13.62 7.46 3.37
CA ALA A 68 13.42 8.84 2.95
C ALA A 68 12.26 9.50 3.70
N LEU A 69 11.14 8.79 3.90
CA LEU A 69 10.04 9.29 4.74
C LEU A 69 10.48 9.53 6.20
N ARG A 70 11.24 8.61 6.79
CA ARG A 70 11.80 8.75 8.15
C ARG A 70 12.73 9.97 8.25
N ALA A 71 13.58 10.16 7.25
CA ALA A 71 14.52 11.27 7.17
C ALA A 71 13.85 12.61 6.79
N ARG A 72 12.53 12.61 6.53
CA ARG A 72 11.76 13.77 6.05
C ARG A 72 12.33 14.33 4.74
N CYS A 73 12.69 13.42 3.85
CA CYS A 73 13.13 13.69 2.51
C CYS A 73 11.96 13.46 1.55
N PRO A 74 11.47 14.50 0.86
CA PRO A 74 10.47 14.33 -0.19
C PRO A 74 10.93 13.32 -1.25
N VAL A 75 10.07 12.35 -1.54
CA VAL A 75 10.36 11.30 -2.51
C VAL A 75 9.67 11.57 -3.84
N ILE A 76 10.39 11.48 -4.95
CA ILE A 76 9.82 11.28 -6.28
C ILE A 76 9.90 9.78 -6.59
N ALA A 77 8.76 9.10 -6.62
CA ALA A 77 8.69 7.68 -6.95
C ALA A 77 8.35 7.49 -8.43
N VAL A 78 9.20 6.76 -9.14
CA VAL A 78 9.05 6.42 -10.57
C VAL A 78 9.14 4.92 -10.77
N ASP A 79 8.72 4.42 -11.93
CA ASP A 79 8.86 3.00 -12.23
C ASP A 79 10.34 2.62 -12.41
N ALA A 80 10.77 1.50 -11.82
CA ALA A 80 12.12 0.98 -12.04
C ALA A 80 12.36 0.52 -13.47
N ASP A 81 11.31 0.03 -14.15
CA ASP A 81 11.42 -0.46 -15.52
C ASP A 81 11.33 0.68 -16.56
N ASP A 82 10.84 1.86 -16.17
CA ASP A 82 10.81 3.06 -17.02
C ASP A 82 12.05 3.95 -16.80
N THR A 83 13.18 3.48 -17.34
CA THR A 83 14.44 4.24 -17.32
C THR A 83 14.35 5.61 -18.00
N SER A 84 13.39 5.78 -18.92
CA SER A 84 13.17 7.06 -19.62
C SER A 84 12.52 8.09 -18.70
N GLN A 85 11.51 7.66 -17.93
CA GLN A 85 10.86 8.47 -16.90
C GLN A 85 11.83 8.84 -15.79
N LEU A 86 12.69 7.91 -15.34
CA LEU A 86 13.71 8.22 -14.35
C LEU A 86 14.68 9.29 -14.86
N LYS A 87 15.21 9.15 -16.08
CA LYS A 87 16.11 10.16 -16.68
C LYS A 87 15.44 11.52 -16.84
N ALA A 88 14.19 11.55 -17.30
CA ALA A 88 13.41 12.77 -17.42
C ALA A 88 13.18 13.43 -16.05
N THR A 89 12.91 12.63 -15.02
CA THR A 89 12.73 13.09 -13.64
C THR A 89 14.01 13.69 -13.08
N VAL A 90 15.15 13.01 -13.25
CA VAL A 90 16.45 13.51 -12.80
C VAL A 90 16.81 14.81 -13.52
N SER A 91 16.59 14.87 -14.83
CA SER A 91 16.87 16.07 -15.64
C SER A 91 15.98 17.26 -15.26
N HIS A 92 14.69 17.02 -14.99
CA HIS A 92 13.72 18.09 -14.75
C HIS A 92 13.71 18.60 -13.30
N TYR A 93 13.80 17.68 -12.32
CA TYR A 93 13.68 18.00 -10.90
C TYR A 93 15.01 18.09 -10.19
N ASP A 94 16.11 17.64 -10.81
CA ASP A 94 17.47 17.75 -10.29
C ASP A 94 17.62 17.29 -8.83
N PRO A 95 17.20 16.04 -8.50
CA PRO A 95 17.16 15.53 -7.13
C PRO A 95 18.55 15.50 -6.49
N ASP A 96 18.60 15.59 -5.17
CA ASP A 96 19.84 15.57 -4.39
C ASP A 96 20.43 14.15 -4.28
N VAL A 97 19.54 13.15 -4.30
CA VAL A 97 19.89 11.71 -4.25
C VAL A 97 19.03 10.95 -5.25
N VAL A 98 19.65 10.00 -5.95
CA VAL A 98 18.97 9.07 -6.85
C VAL A 98 19.21 7.64 -6.38
N ILE A 99 18.13 6.88 -6.24
CA ILE A 99 18.17 5.46 -5.88
C ILE A 99 17.61 4.67 -7.05
N ALA A 100 18.47 3.87 -7.68
CA ALA A 100 18.13 3.13 -8.89
C ALA A 100 18.94 1.83 -9.01
N ARG A 101 18.45 0.92 -9.84
CA ARG A 101 19.12 -0.34 -10.15
C ARG A 101 20.32 -0.10 -11.07
N SER A 102 21.45 -0.68 -10.71
CA SER A 102 22.69 -0.72 -11.50
C SER A 102 23.07 -2.17 -11.82
N GLU A 103 24.15 -2.38 -12.59
CA GLU A 103 24.72 -3.71 -12.83
C GLU A 103 25.12 -4.46 -11.55
N ARG A 104 25.41 -3.72 -10.47
CA ARG A 104 25.81 -4.28 -9.16
C ARG A 104 24.64 -4.39 -8.18
N GLY A 105 23.41 -4.18 -8.64
CA GLY A 105 22.21 -4.12 -7.79
C GLY A 105 21.76 -2.69 -7.50
N TRP A 106 20.90 -2.53 -6.50
CA TRP A 106 20.40 -1.23 -6.07
C TRP A 106 21.50 -0.37 -5.49
N SER A 107 21.50 0.91 -5.87
CA SER A 107 22.51 1.86 -5.41
C SER A 107 21.88 3.19 -5.05
N LEU A 108 22.38 3.79 -3.97
CA LEU A 108 22.10 5.16 -3.59
C LEU A 108 23.24 6.03 -4.12
N THR A 109 22.92 6.93 -5.04
CA THR A 109 23.86 7.87 -5.64
C THR A 109 23.57 9.28 -5.14
N GLU A 110 24.50 9.83 -4.37
CA GLU A 110 24.49 11.23 -3.99
C GLU A 110 24.86 12.10 -5.18
N VAL A 111 23.94 12.99 -5.59
CA VAL A 111 24.17 13.96 -6.67
C VAL A 111 24.86 15.21 -6.10
N ARG A 112 24.48 15.63 -4.88
CA ARG A 112 25.11 16.77 -4.18
C ARG A 112 25.07 16.61 -2.65
N PRO A 113 26.00 17.15 -1.86
CA PRO A 113 26.08 16.91 -0.41
C PRO A 113 24.96 17.48 0.48
N GLY A 114 24.16 18.41 -0.04
CA GLY A 114 23.05 19.04 0.68
C GLY A 114 21.78 19.07 -0.17
N SER A 115 20.81 19.90 0.19
CA SER A 115 19.70 20.22 -0.72
C SER A 115 19.92 21.59 -1.36
N ALA A 116 19.67 21.67 -2.67
CA ALA A 116 19.61 22.95 -3.39
C ALA A 116 18.17 23.50 -3.48
N HIS A 117 17.21 22.80 -2.88
CA HIS A 117 15.79 23.04 -3.08
C HIS A 117 15.15 23.68 -1.84
N GLU A 118 14.26 24.65 -2.06
CA GLU A 118 13.35 25.12 -1.02
C GLU A 118 12.09 24.24 -1.03
N LEU A 119 12.11 23.20 -0.20
CA LEU A 119 11.04 22.21 -0.15
C LEU A 119 9.98 22.61 0.89
N HIS A 120 8.71 22.44 0.53
CA HIS A 120 7.63 22.65 1.49
C HIS A 120 7.77 21.66 2.67
N PRO A 121 7.70 22.12 3.93
CA PRO A 121 8.02 21.30 5.11
C PRO A 121 7.10 20.08 5.28
N ASP A 122 5.90 20.13 4.71
CA ASP A 122 4.95 19.02 4.78
C ASP A 122 5.10 18.02 3.63
N LEU A 123 5.84 18.35 2.57
CA LEU A 123 5.95 17.50 1.38
C LEU A 123 6.66 16.20 1.74
N ALA A 124 6.05 15.06 1.39
CA ALA A 124 6.61 13.75 1.67
C ALA A 124 6.77 12.91 0.40
N LEU A 125 5.81 13.01 -0.53
CA LEU A 125 5.77 12.17 -1.72
C LEU A 125 5.24 12.93 -2.93
N LEU A 126 5.90 12.71 -4.06
CA LEU A 126 5.56 13.16 -5.39
C LEU A 126 5.26 11.93 -6.23
N LEU A 127 4.03 11.81 -6.74
CA LEU A 127 3.62 10.74 -7.65
C LEU A 127 3.14 11.30 -8.97
N SER A 128 3.56 10.68 -10.07
CA SER A 128 3.02 10.99 -11.39
C SER A 128 1.58 10.50 -11.51
N THR A 129 0.74 11.28 -12.17
CA THR A 129 -0.57 10.81 -12.66
C THR A 129 -0.45 10.39 -14.11
N SER A 130 -1.34 9.52 -14.58
CA SER A 130 -1.42 9.07 -15.97
C SER A 130 -1.93 10.18 -16.91
N GLY A 131 -1.29 11.35 -16.88
CA GLY A 131 -1.54 12.45 -17.80
C GLY A 131 -0.83 12.22 -19.12
N SER A 132 -1.54 12.38 -20.23
CA SER A 132 -1.06 12.21 -21.61
C SER A 132 -0.11 13.32 -22.10
N THR A 133 0.57 14.03 -21.20
CA THR A 133 1.46 15.16 -21.55
C THR A 133 2.91 14.71 -21.51
N SER A 134 3.75 15.29 -22.39
CA SER A 134 5.19 15.02 -22.51
C SER A 134 6.00 15.31 -21.23
N SER A 135 5.38 15.92 -20.22
CA SER A 135 5.86 15.96 -18.83
C SER A 135 4.73 15.51 -17.90
N PRO A 136 4.93 14.46 -17.08
CA PRO A 136 3.91 13.99 -16.14
C PRO A 136 3.71 15.00 -15.00
N LYS A 137 2.45 15.35 -14.74
CA LYS A 137 2.09 16.18 -13.58
C LYS A 137 2.29 15.37 -12.30
N MET A 138 3.04 15.97 -11.36
CA MET A 138 3.32 15.35 -10.06
C MET A 138 2.32 15.84 -9.02
N VAL A 139 1.68 14.90 -8.35
CA VAL A 139 0.83 15.17 -7.20
C VAL A 139 1.70 15.23 -5.96
N ARG A 140 1.56 16.32 -5.21
CA ARG A 140 2.24 16.56 -3.93
C ARG A 140 1.39 15.98 -2.80
N LEU A 141 1.96 15.07 -2.04
CA LEU A 141 1.34 14.43 -0.89
C LEU A 141 2.14 14.73 0.37
N SER A 142 1.44 15.12 1.42
CA SER A 142 2.06 15.40 2.72
C SER A 142 2.21 14.17 3.60
N ALA A 143 3.08 14.24 4.60
CA ALA A 143 3.20 13.19 5.61
C ALA A 143 1.87 12.93 6.35
N GLY A 144 1.11 14.00 6.61
CA GLY A 144 -0.23 13.93 7.18
C GLY A 144 -1.22 13.24 6.25
N ASN A 145 -1.14 13.49 4.93
CA ASN A 145 -1.96 12.78 3.96
C ASN A 145 -1.71 11.27 3.99
N LEU A 146 -0.44 10.86 3.96
CA LEU A 146 -0.07 9.43 3.97
C LEU A 146 -0.55 8.75 5.26
N SER A 147 -0.33 9.39 6.41
CA SER A 147 -0.71 8.83 7.72
C SER A 147 -2.23 8.73 7.89
N ALA A 148 -2.97 9.78 7.52
CA ALA A 148 -4.43 9.79 7.63
C ALA A 148 -5.08 8.76 6.70
N ASN A 149 -4.57 8.62 5.48
CA ASN A 149 -5.08 7.62 4.54
C ASN A 149 -4.77 6.19 5.00
N ALA A 150 -3.54 5.92 5.46
CA ALA A 150 -3.15 4.62 5.99
C ALA A 150 -4.03 4.18 7.17
N ALA A 151 -4.25 5.07 8.13
CA ALA A 151 -5.10 4.82 9.29
C ALA A 151 -6.56 4.55 8.87
N SER A 152 -7.14 5.41 8.02
CA SER A 152 -8.52 5.23 7.55
C SER A 152 -8.70 3.92 6.80
N ILE A 153 -7.75 3.53 5.94
CA ILE A 153 -7.77 2.26 5.23
C ILE A 153 -7.72 1.08 6.18
N ALA A 154 -6.78 1.12 7.13
CA ALA A 154 -6.66 0.09 8.14
C ALA A 154 -7.94 -0.07 8.96
N ASP A 155 -8.64 1.03 9.27
CA ASP A 155 -9.89 1.00 10.00
C ASP A 155 -11.02 0.35 9.22
N TYR A 156 -11.34 0.84 8.01
CA TYR A 156 -12.52 0.34 7.30
C TYR A 156 -12.32 -1.07 6.71
N LEU A 157 -11.07 -1.48 6.45
CA LEU A 157 -10.76 -2.86 6.08
C LEU A 157 -10.61 -3.78 7.30
N ALA A 158 -10.58 -3.22 8.51
CA ALA A 158 -10.29 -3.93 9.75
C ALA A 158 -8.97 -4.71 9.69
N ILE A 159 -7.90 -4.07 9.19
CA ILE A 159 -6.56 -4.66 9.13
C ILE A 159 -6.02 -4.82 10.55
N THR A 160 -5.47 -5.98 10.83
CA THR A 160 -4.82 -6.38 12.08
C THR A 160 -3.37 -6.76 11.84
N ASP A 161 -2.60 -6.94 12.91
CA ASP A 161 -1.24 -7.48 12.86
C ASP A 161 -1.17 -8.94 12.37
N ASP A 162 -2.29 -9.67 12.44
CA ASP A 162 -2.45 -11.02 11.89
C ASP A 162 -2.68 -11.04 10.36
N ASP A 163 -2.81 -9.88 9.71
CA ASP A 163 -3.04 -9.81 8.28
C ASP A 163 -1.74 -9.86 7.46
N ARG A 164 -1.87 -10.45 6.27
CA ARG A 164 -0.79 -10.56 5.29
C ARG A 164 -1.32 -10.20 3.91
N ALA A 165 -0.90 -9.06 3.39
CA ALA A 165 -1.22 -8.68 2.02
C ALA A 165 -0.17 -9.16 1.03
N ILE A 166 -0.59 -9.73 -0.09
CA ILE A 166 0.26 -9.83 -1.29
C ILE A 166 -0.12 -8.70 -2.24
N THR A 167 0.87 -8.06 -2.87
CA THR A 167 0.62 -6.97 -3.82
C THR A 167 1.35 -7.23 -5.14
N THR A 168 0.58 -7.23 -6.23
CA THR A 168 1.09 -7.17 -7.61
C THR A 168 1.03 -5.74 -8.16
N LEU A 169 0.60 -4.77 -7.34
CA LEU A 169 0.48 -3.38 -7.74
C LEU A 169 1.86 -2.71 -7.68
N PRO A 170 2.26 -1.96 -8.71
CA PRO A 170 3.52 -1.23 -8.71
C PRO A 170 3.65 -0.29 -7.51
N LEU A 171 4.85 -0.18 -6.92
CA LEU A 171 5.11 0.64 -5.74
C LEU A 171 5.42 2.13 -6.07
N ASN A 172 5.42 2.51 -7.34
CA ASN A 172 5.32 3.89 -7.82
C ASN A 172 3.84 4.33 -8.02
N TYR A 173 2.88 3.42 -7.85
CA TYR A 173 1.46 3.71 -7.98
C TYR A 173 0.82 3.92 -6.60
N CYS A 174 -0.01 4.97 -6.47
CA CYS A 174 -0.60 5.36 -5.20
C CYS A 174 -1.41 4.24 -4.54
N TYR A 175 -2.09 3.39 -5.33
CA TYR A 175 -2.85 2.27 -4.77
C TYR A 175 -1.91 1.19 -4.20
N GLY A 176 -0.81 0.86 -4.87
CA GLY A 176 0.20 -0.08 -4.36
C GLY A 176 0.80 0.42 -3.04
N LEU A 177 1.24 1.68 -2.99
CA LEU A 177 1.73 2.30 -1.76
C LEU A 177 0.68 2.33 -0.64
N SER A 178 -0.59 2.56 -0.96
CA SER A 178 -1.65 2.55 0.07
C SER A 178 -1.82 1.17 0.74
N VAL A 179 -1.54 0.07 0.02
CA VAL A 179 -1.50 -1.29 0.61
C VAL A 179 -0.34 -1.35 1.61
N VAL A 180 0.86 -0.96 1.19
CA VAL A 180 2.05 -0.95 2.06
C VAL A 180 1.80 -0.11 3.32
N HIS A 181 1.33 1.13 3.16
CA HIS A 181 1.16 2.06 4.28
C HIS A 181 0.15 1.55 5.31
N SER A 182 -1.01 1.06 4.85
CA SER A 182 -2.07 0.59 5.74
C SER A 182 -1.69 -0.66 6.52
N HIS A 183 -0.94 -1.58 5.91
CA HIS A 183 -0.46 -2.80 6.56
C HIS A 183 0.64 -2.48 7.58
N LEU A 184 1.65 -1.67 7.19
CA LEU A 184 2.71 -1.25 8.11
C LEU A 184 2.16 -0.41 9.29
N HIS A 185 1.10 0.37 9.06
CA HIS A 185 0.42 1.11 10.12
C HIS A 185 -0.15 0.22 11.23
N ARG A 186 -0.55 -1.02 10.90
CA ARG A 186 -1.15 -1.98 11.82
C ARG A 186 -0.18 -3.03 12.36
N GLY A 187 1.06 -3.06 11.89
CA GLY A 187 1.98 -4.15 12.23
C GLY A 187 1.73 -5.42 11.42
N ALA A 188 0.92 -5.33 10.36
CA ALA A 188 0.62 -6.45 9.46
C ALA A 188 1.82 -6.75 8.55
N SER A 189 1.76 -7.86 7.82
CA SER A 189 2.84 -8.30 6.93
C SER A 189 2.51 -8.09 5.44
N LEU A 190 3.54 -7.97 4.61
CA LEU A 190 3.43 -7.83 3.16
C LEU A 190 4.27 -8.90 2.44
N VAL A 191 3.69 -9.56 1.45
CA VAL A 191 4.41 -10.37 0.46
C VAL A 191 4.62 -9.50 -0.78
N LEU A 192 5.86 -9.15 -1.07
CA LEU A 192 6.24 -8.41 -2.27
C LEU A 192 6.56 -9.39 -3.37
N THR A 193 5.96 -9.19 -4.54
CA THR A 193 6.17 -10.07 -5.68
C THR A 193 6.10 -9.28 -6.99
N GLY A 194 6.90 -9.70 -7.97
CA GLY A 194 6.79 -9.27 -9.36
C GLY A 194 5.88 -10.18 -10.20
N GLU A 195 5.39 -11.28 -9.61
CA GLU A 195 4.57 -12.27 -10.30
C GLU A 195 3.16 -11.74 -10.61
N SER A 196 2.61 -12.16 -11.73
CA SER A 196 1.23 -11.90 -12.11
C SER A 196 0.30 -12.92 -11.46
N VAL A 197 -0.98 -12.55 -11.30
CA VAL A 197 -2.04 -13.51 -10.89
C VAL A 197 -2.25 -14.63 -11.93
N LEU A 198 -1.69 -14.50 -13.13
CA LEU A 198 -1.62 -15.57 -14.13
C LEU A 198 -0.61 -16.66 -13.78
N ASP A 199 0.42 -16.30 -13.00
CA ASP A 199 1.56 -17.17 -12.76
C ASP A 199 1.23 -18.16 -11.64
N PRO A 200 1.52 -19.47 -11.81
CA PRO A 200 1.32 -20.46 -10.74
C PRO A 200 2.11 -20.15 -9.46
N SER A 201 3.24 -19.46 -9.58
CA SER A 201 4.07 -18.98 -8.46
C SER A 201 3.30 -18.07 -7.52
N PHE A 202 2.55 -17.11 -8.07
CA PHE A 202 1.74 -16.19 -7.27
C PHE A 202 0.78 -16.95 -6.33
N TRP A 203 0.08 -17.96 -6.85
CA TRP A 203 -0.88 -18.73 -6.04
C TRP A 203 -0.18 -19.66 -5.04
N ARG A 204 1.00 -20.18 -5.39
CA ARG A 204 1.83 -20.94 -4.46
C ARG A 204 2.25 -20.06 -3.27
N ASP A 205 2.60 -18.81 -3.53
CA ASP A 205 2.97 -17.86 -2.48
C ASP A 205 1.77 -17.47 -1.62
N VAL A 206 0.60 -17.28 -2.23
CA VAL A 206 -0.66 -17.05 -1.51
C VAL A 206 -0.94 -18.17 -0.50
N GLU A 207 -0.81 -19.43 -0.92
CA GLU A 207 -1.02 -20.59 -0.06
C GLU A 207 0.10 -20.77 0.96
N HIS A 208 1.36 -20.75 0.51
CA HIS A 208 2.53 -21.00 1.34
C HIS A 208 2.66 -19.97 2.47
N TRP A 209 2.44 -18.69 2.15
CA TRP A 209 2.51 -17.62 3.12
C TRP A 209 1.17 -17.34 3.80
N GLY A 210 0.09 -18.08 3.51
CA GLY A 210 -1.20 -17.85 4.18
C GLY A 210 -1.70 -16.41 4.02
N VAL A 211 -1.62 -15.88 2.80
CA VAL A 211 -2.04 -14.51 2.48
C VAL A 211 -3.51 -14.31 2.87
N THR A 212 -3.80 -13.20 3.55
CA THR A 212 -5.14 -12.85 4.01
C THR A 212 -5.82 -11.81 3.12
N SER A 213 -5.05 -11.04 2.34
CA SER A 213 -5.62 -10.09 1.40
C SER A 213 -4.78 -9.86 0.16
N PHE A 214 -5.44 -9.44 -0.92
CA PHE A 214 -4.75 -8.84 -2.07
C PHE A 214 -5.59 -7.75 -2.70
N ALA A 215 -4.90 -6.79 -3.31
CA ALA A 215 -5.50 -5.63 -3.96
C ALA A 215 -5.34 -5.76 -5.48
N GLY A 216 -6.43 -5.52 -6.22
CA GLY A 216 -6.47 -5.59 -7.68
C GLY A 216 -7.08 -4.34 -8.32
N VAL A 217 -6.71 -4.10 -9.58
CA VAL A 217 -7.35 -3.13 -10.47
C VAL A 217 -8.30 -3.87 -11.43
N PRO A 218 -9.19 -3.23 -12.21
CA PRO A 218 -10.12 -3.96 -13.08
C PRO A 218 -9.47 -5.02 -13.96
N HIS A 219 -8.29 -4.71 -14.49
CA HIS A 219 -7.49 -5.66 -15.26
C HIS A 219 -7.10 -6.91 -14.44
N THR A 220 -6.72 -6.79 -13.17
CA THR A 220 -6.46 -7.93 -12.28
C THR A 220 -7.65 -8.88 -12.26
N PHE A 221 -8.88 -8.36 -12.14
CA PHE A 221 -10.07 -9.20 -12.12
C PHE A 221 -10.34 -9.88 -13.46
N GLU A 222 -9.99 -9.26 -14.59
CA GLU A 222 -10.04 -9.90 -15.91
C GLU A 222 -9.06 -11.08 -16.00
N LEU A 223 -7.87 -10.95 -15.40
CA LEU A 223 -6.90 -12.02 -15.33
C LEU A 223 -7.35 -13.15 -14.40
N LEU A 224 -8.02 -12.83 -13.28
CA LEU A 224 -8.58 -13.83 -12.36
C LEU A 224 -9.60 -14.75 -13.04
N ASP A 225 -10.39 -14.24 -13.99
CA ASP A 225 -11.31 -15.08 -14.78
C ASP A 225 -10.55 -16.13 -15.62
N ARG A 226 -9.33 -15.82 -16.07
CA ARG A 226 -8.52 -16.71 -16.93
C ARG A 226 -7.86 -17.85 -16.16
N VAL A 227 -7.66 -17.70 -14.86
CA VAL A 227 -7.03 -18.71 -13.98
C VAL A 227 -8.02 -19.50 -13.14
N ASP A 228 -9.30 -19.47 -13.53
CA ASP A 228 -10.39 -20.13 -12.83
C ASP A 228 -10.35 -19.85 -11.32
N PHE A 229 -10.24 -18.57 -10.95
CA PHE A 229 -10.14 -18.16 -9.54
C PHE A 229 -11.27 -18.75 -8.68
N ALA A 230 -12.46 -18.92 -9.25
CA ALA A 230 -13.63 -19.48 -8.57
C ALA A 230 -13.45 -20.94 -8.10
N SER A 231 -12.51 -21.73 -8.66
CA SER A 231 -12.24 -23.09 -8.19
C SER A 231 -11.14 -23.19 -7.15
N LYS A 232 -10.35 -22.12 -6.97
CA LYS A 232 -9.27 -22.07 -5.96
C LYS A 232 -9.85 -22.18 -4.54
N ARG A 233 -9.07 -22.76 -3.63
CA ARG A 233 -9.42 -22.92 -2.22
C ARG A 233 -8.37 -22.20 -1.38
N LEU A 234 -8.71 -20.98 -0.93
CA LEU A 234 -7.78 -20.08 -0.26
C LEU A 234 -8.30 -19.82 1.16
N PRO A 235 -8.13 -20.76 2.11
CA PRO A 235 -8.74 -20.69 3.43
C PRO A 235 -8.22 -19.53 4.30
N SER A 236 -7.03 -19.01 3.99
CA SER A 236 -6.46 -17.84 4.67
C SER A 236 -7.03 -16.52 4.16
N LEU A 237 -7.59 -16.49 2.96
CA LEU A 237 -8.05 -15.26 2.32
C LEU A 237 -9.28 -14.72 3.04
N ARG A 238 -9.23 -13.44 3.42
CA ARG A 238 -10.29 -12.73 4.15
C ARG A 238 -10.80 -11.52 3.39
N THR A 239 -9.97 -10.89 2.55
CA THR A 239 -10.31 -9.61 1.93
C THR A 239 -9.69 -9.46 0.54
N ILE A 240 -10.52 -9.12 -0.44
CA ILE A 240 -10.08 -8.67 -1.78
C ILE A 240 -10.53 -7.23 -1.95
N THR A 241 -9.64 -6.37 -2.44
CA THR A 241 -9.99 -4.97 -2.70
C THR A 241 -9.82 -4.60 -4.15
N GLN A 242 -10.76 -3.84 -4.70
CA GLN A 242 -10.71 -3.30 -6.06
C GLN A 242 -10.67 -1.78 -6.04
N ALA A 243 -9.72 -1.19 -6.77
CA ALA A 243 -9.69 0.26 -7.04
C ALA A 243 -9.03 0.54 -8.40
N GLY A 244 -8.72 1.80 -8.69
CA GLY A 244 -7.93 2.20 -9.87
C GLY A 244 -8.69 2.23 -11.20
N GLY A 245 -9.99 1.90 -11.20
CA GLY A 245 -10.83 2.00 -12.38
C GLY A 245 -12.23 1.44 -12.14
N ARG A 246 -13.12 1.59 -13.13
CA ARG A 246 -14.48 1.07 -13.06
C ARG A 246 -14.47 -0.45 -13.27
N LEU A 247 -14.94 -1.21 -12.29
CA LEU A 247 -15.30 -2.61 -12.48
C LEU A 247 -16.74 -2.71 -13.03
N PRO A 248 -17.01 -3.51 -14.07
CA PRO A 248 -18.37 -3.74 -14.55
C PRO A 248 -19.28 -4.30 -13.44
N PRO A 249 -20.55 -3.83 -13.31
CA PRO A 249 -21.45 -4.26 -12.24
C PRO A 249 -21.68 -5.78 -12.19
N ASP A 250 -21.78 -6.44 -13.34
CA ASP A 250 -21.89 -7.90 -13.43
C ASP A 250 -20.70 -8.61 -12.80
N ARG A 251 -19.50 -8.06 -12.97
CA ARG A 251 -18.27 -8.61 -12.39
C ARG A 251 -18.20 -8.34 -10.88
N VAL A 252 -18.63 -7.17 -10.42
CA VAL A 252 -18.76 -6.88 -8.99
C VAL A 252 -19.68 -7.91 -8.32
N LEU A 253 -20.86 -8.15 -8.90
CA LEU A 253 -21.83 -9.11 -8.38
C LEU A 253 -21.26 -10.53 -8.33
N ARG A 254 -20.65 -11.01 -9.43
CA ARG A 254 -20.02 -12.35 -9.44
C ARG A 254 -18.97 -12.53 -8.35
N PHE A 255 -18.08 -11.54 -8.17
CA PHE A 255 -17.05 -11.63 -7.13
C PHE A 255 -17.65 -11.48 -5.73
N ALA A 256 -18.74 -10.73 -5.55
CA ALA A 256 -19.45 -10.68 -4.27
C ALA A 256 -20.09 -12.05 -3.92
N ASP A 257 -20.69 -12.74 -4.90
CA ASP A 257 -21.24 -14.09 -4.70
C ASP A 257 -20.14 -15.09 -4.33
N LEU A 258 -18.96 -15.00 -4.97
CA LEU A 258 -17.80 -15.82 -4.60
C LEU A 258 -17.30 -15.49 -3.19
N ALA A 259 -17.31 -14.21 -2.81
CA ALA A 259 -16.91 -13.75 -1.49
C ALA A 259 -17.81 -14.36 -0.40
N GLU A 260 -19.13 -14.32 -0.61
CA GLU A 260 -20.11 -14.92 0.30
C GLU A 260 -19.95 -16.44 0.40
N ARG A 261 -19.77 -17.12 -0.75
CA ARG A 261 -19.59 -18.57 -0.80
C ARG A 261 -18.34 -19.04 -0.03
N ASP A 262 -17.24 -18.32 -0.18
CA ASP A 262 -15.93 -18.72 0.33
C ASP A 262 -15.54 -18.05 1.66
N GLY A 263 -16.37 -17.14 2.16
CA GLY A 263 -16.19 -16.51 3.48
C GLY A 263 -15.19 -15.36 3.53
N TRP A 264 -14.88 -14.71 2.41
CA TRP A 264 -14.07 -13.49 2.35
C TRP A 264 -14.89 -12.26 1.96
N ARG A 265 -14.29 -11.07 2.02
CA ARG A 265 -14.97 -9.78 1.77
C ARG A 265 -14.44 -9.11 0.51
N LEU A 266 -15.34 -8.65 -0.36
CA LEU A 266 -14.99 -7.77 -1.48
C LEU A 266 -15.22 -6.31 -1.09
N PHE A 267 -14.19 -5.47 -1.25
CA PHE A 267 -14.34 -4.01 -1.18
C PHE A 267 -14.14 -3.40 -2.55
N VAL A 268 -15.18 -2.77 -3.08
CA VAL A 268 -15.08 -1.94 -4.29
C VAL A 268 -14.84 -0.51 -3.87
N MET A 269 -13.76 0.10 -4.34
CA MET A 269 -13.25 1.36 -3.84
C MET A 269 -12.98 2.33 -4.98
N TYR A 270 -13.01 3.61 -4.63
CA TYR A 270 -12.68 4.71 -5.51
C TYR A 270 -11.66 5.62 -4.85
N GLY A 271 -10.74 6.13 -5.66
CA GLY A 271 -9.87 7.21 -5.26
C GLY A 271 -8.95 7.66 -6.38
N GLN A 272 -8.12 8.63 -6.04
CA GLN A 272 -7.27 9.37 -6.95
C GLN A 272 -5.95 9.68 -6.24
N THR A 273 -4.89 9.88 -7.02
CA THR A 273 -3.58 10.21 -6.46
C THR A 273 -3.64 11.48 -5.62
N GLU A 274 -4.37 12.50 -6.07
CA GLU A 274 -4.61 13.81 -5.43
C GLU A 274 -5.25 13.72 -4.05
N ALA A 275 -5.97 12.64 -3.77
CA ALA A 275 -6.63 12.37 -2.50
C ALA A 275 -5.93 11.23 -1.72
N THR A 276 -4.68 10.92 -2.04
CA THR A 276 -3.91 9.85 -1.41
C THR A 276 -4.58 8.49 -1.60
N ALA A 277 -4.73 8.08 -2.86
CA ALA A 277 -5.15 6.75 -3.31
C ALA A 277 -6.62 6.34 -3.09
N ARG A 278 -7.19 6.44 -1.88
CA ARG A 278 -8.53 5.91 -1.56
C ARG A 278 -9.37 6.92 -0.80
N MET A 279 -10.57 7.23 -1.32
CA MET A 279 -11.48 8.24 -0.74
C MET A 279 -12.89 7.72 -0.45
N ALA A 280 -13.31 6.63 -1.12
CA ALA A 280 -14.63 6.05 -0.95
C ALA A 280 -14.57 4.54 -1.15
N TYR A 281 -15.48 3.83 -0.50
CA TYR A 281 -15.63 2.38 -0.63
C TYR A 281 -17.11 1.99 -0.50
N VAL A 282 -17.44 0.85 -1.09
CA VAL A 282 -18.70 0.14 -0.87
C VAL A 282 -18.41 -0.96 0.15
N PRO A 283 -19.03 -0.92 1.34
CA PRO A 283 -18.86 -2.01 2.31
C PRO A 283 -19.48 -3.31 1.76
N PRO A 284 -18.95 -4.48 2.16
CA PRO A 284 -19.56 -5.75 1.80
C PRO A 284 -21.00 -5.84 2.35
N PRO A 285 -21.90 -6.61 1.71
CA PRO A 285 -23.33 -6.65 2.05
C PRO A 285 -23.65 -6.93 3.53
N ASP A 286 -22.75 -7.63 4.23
CA ASP A 286 -22.94 -8.06 5.62
C ASP A 286 -22.44 -7.09 6.70
N GLY A 287 -21.86 -5.93 6.33
CA GLY A 287 -21.67 -4.74 7.17
C GLY A 287 -20.83 -4.82 8.46
N ASP A 288 -20.69 -5.97 9.14
CA ASP A 288 -20.17 -6.01 10.52
C ASP A 288 -19.69 -7.42 10.98
N ARG A 289 -19.58 -8.40 10.09
CA ARG A 289 -18.92 -9.67 10.45
C ARG A 289 -17.41 -9.45 10.50
N HIS A 290 -16.91 -8.95 11.63
CA HIS A 290 -15.53 -9.20 12.03
C HIS A 290 -15.36 -10.71 12.14
N PRO A 291 -14.57 -11.38 11.29
CA PRO A 291 -14.21 -12.76 11.56
C PRO A 291 -13.34 -12.73 12.83
N ASP A 292 -13.89 -13.17 13.96
CA ASP A 292 -13.09 -13.52 15.13
C ASP A 292 -12.13 -14.64 14.68
N PRO A 293 -10.81 -14.42 14.67
CA PRO A 293 -9.84 -15.43 14.23
C PRO A 293 -9.92 -16.71 15.06
N ARG A 294 -10.58 -16.69 16.23
CA ARG A 294 -10.79 -17.86 17.11
C ARG A 294 -11.98 -18.73 16.72
N ARG A 295 -12.80 -18.34 15.73
CA ARG A 295 -13.97 -19.13 15.32
C ARG A 295 -13.67 -20.26 14.33
N LEU A 296 -12.45 -20.32 13.77
CA LEU A 296 -12.07 -21.42 12.88
C LEU A 296 -11.82 -22.75 13.63
N ASP A 297 -11.73 -22.74 14.96
CA ASP A 297 -11.55 -23.94 15.79
C ASP A 297 -12.80 -24.40 16.55
N ALA A 298 -13.97 -23.77 16.30
CA ALA A 298 -15.16 -23.96 17.13
C ALA A 298 -16.40 -24.46 16.34
N ASP A 299 -16.22 -25.44 15.45
CA ASP A 299 -17.33 -26.29 15.01
C ASP A 299 -17.29 -27.65 15.73
N ARG A 300 -17.77 -27.63 16.98
CA ARG A 300 -18.31 -28.80 17.68
C ARG A 300 -19.69 -28.39 18.21
N PRO A 301 -20.75 -29.18 18.01
CA PRO A 301 -22.12 -28.67 18.10
C PRO A 301 -22.56 -28.50 19.56
N GLY A 302 -23.08 -27.31 19.89
CA GLY A 302 -23.91 -27.10 21.07
C GLY A 302 -23.91 -25.68 21.61
N GLY A 303 -25.03 -24.96 21.47
CA GLY A 303 -25.35 -23.83 22.35
C GLY A 303 -25.94 -22.59 21.65
N ARG A 304 -27.27 -22.47 21.69
CA ARG A 304 -28.05 -21.30 21.24
C ARG A 304 -27.86 -20.09 22.17
N HIS A 305 -27.57 -18.90 21.65
CA HIS A 305 -27.91 -17.57 22.22
C HIS A 305 -28.01 -16.59 21.02
N GLY A 306 -28.98 -15.70 20.83
CA GLY A 306 -29.74 -14.86 21.76
C GLY A 306 -29.43 -13.39 21.43
N GLY A 307 -29.95 -12.86 20.31
CA GLY A 307 -29.55 -11.56 19.75
C GLY A 307 -30.20 -10.34 20.40
N ARG A 308 -29.44 -9.25 20.53
CA ARG A 308 -29.94 -7.87 20.68
C ARG A 308 -29.07 -6.90 19.88
N ASN A 309 -29.66 -6.33 18.83
CA ASN A 309 -29.10 -5.22 18.05
C ASN A 309 -29.01 -3.94 18.89
N ARG A 310 -27.87 -3.26 18.88
CA ARG A 310 -27.76 -1.83 19.17
C ARG A 310 -27.29 -1.12 17.92
N ARG A 311 -28.10 -0.17 17.44
CA ARG A 311 -27.74 0.80 16.39
C ARG A 311 -26.64 1.72 16.92
N THR A 312 -25.61 1.96 16.13
CA THR A 312 -24.63 3.03 16.33
C THR A 312 -24.71 4.02 15.17
N ASP A 313 -25.09 5.25 15.49
CA ASP A 313 -25.08 6.39 14.57
C ASP A 313 -23.63 6.85 14.31
N LEU A 314 -23.25 7.00 13.05
CA LEU A 314 -21.96 7.59 12.63
C LEU A 314 -22.12 9.10 12.38
N PRO A 315 -21.16 9.95 12.78
CA PRO A 315 -21.20 11.38 12.54
C PRO A 315 -20.80 11.75 11.09
N ARG A 316 -21.49 12.74 10.51
CA ARG A 316 -21.21 13.28 9.16
C ARG A 316 -19.96 14.18 9.15
N PRO A 317 -19.06 14.08 8.16
CA PRO A 317 -17.93 15.00 8.04
C PRO A 317 -18.36 16.36 7.45
N GLN A 318 -17.81 17.43 8.03
CA GLN A 318 -17.94 18.82 7.57
C GLN A 318 -17.26 19.01 6.21
N ARG A 319 -17.97 19.67 5.29
CA ARG A 319 -17.45 20.12 3.99
C ARG A 319 -16.68 21.42 4.19
N ASP A 320 -15.37 21.40 3.97
CA ASP A 320 -14.66 22.55 3.39
C ASP A 320 -13.29 22.13 2.84
N ALA A 321 -13.25 21.85 1.54
CA ALA A 321 -12.02 21.77 0.77
C ALA A 321 -12.23 22.53 -0.54
N ARG A 322 -11.81 23.80 -0.58
CA ARG A 322 -11.75 24.59 -1.81
C ARG A 322 -10.46 24.24 -2.56
N VAL A 323 -10.60 23.49 -3.64
CA VAL A 323 -9.56 23.28 -4.65
C VAL A 323 -9.32 24.62 -5.37
N ARG A 324 -8.13 25.19 -5.25
CA ARG A 324 -7.67 26.26 -6.17
C ARG A 324 -6.71 25.64 -7.17
N HIS A 325 -7.17 25.51 -8.41
CA HIS A 325 -6.29 25.37 -9.57
C HIS A 325 -5.71 26.75 -9.89
N ILE A 326 -4.39 26.84 -10.04
CA ILE A 326 -3.73 27.96 -10.70
C ILE A 326 -3.01 27.38 -11.91
N HIS A 327 -3.21 28.04 -13.05
CA HIS A 327 -2.70 27.70 -14.37
C HIS A 327 -1.17 27.74 -14.46
#